data_AF-A0A6L4Y8N6-F1
#
_entry.id   AF-A0A6L4Y8N6-F1
#
_cell.length_a   1.000
_cell.length_b   1.000
_cell.length_c   1.000
_cell.angle_alpha   90.00
_cell.angle_beta   90.00
_cell.angle_gamma   90.00
#
_symmetry.space_group_name_H-M   'P 1'
#
loop_
_entity.id
_entity.type
_entity.pdbx_description
1 polymer ?
#
loop_
_entity_poly.entity_id
_entity_poly.type
_entity_poly.pdbx_seq_one_letter_code
_entity_poly.pdbx_strand_id
1 'polypeptide(L)'
;ESIGLGFDMFDCVIPTRNARNGMLFTSKGRILIKNARYIDDNSPLDENCQCYTCRNFSRGYLRHLLIANEILSPRLNTIHNLTYYFTLIDEIRNAIEGDRFEEFSNKFYNLRNQKSE
;
A
#
# COMPACT_ATOMS: atom_id res chain seq x y z
N GLU A 1 12.20 -11.59 -0.73
CA GLU A 1 13.51 -12.23 -0.97
C GLU A 1 14.57 -11.82 0.05
N SER A 2 15.03 -10.57 0.11
CA SER A 2 16.13 -10.16 1.02
C SER A 2 15.98 -10.56 2.48
N ILE A 3 14.77 -10.46 3.06
CA ILE A 3 14.53 -10.91 4.44
C ILE A 3 14.80 -12.41 4.61
N GLY A 4 14.43 -13.24 3.63
CA GLY A 4 14.73 -14.67 3.62
C GLY A 4 16.22 -15.01 3.40
N LEU A 5 17.03 -14.01 3.05
CA LEU A 5 18.49 -14.10 2.94
C LEU A 5 19.21 -13.56 4.19
N GLY A 6 18.46 -13.16 5.24
CA GLY A 6 19.03 -12.68 6.50
C GLY A 6 19.32 -11.17 6.55
N PHE A 7 18.68 -10.36 5.70
CA PHE A 7 18.73 -8.90 5.84
C PHE A 7 17.64 -8.38 6.79
N ASP A 8 18.04 -7.65 7.83
CA ASP A 8 17.14 -7.21 8.91
C ASP A 8 16.70 -5.74 8.83
N MET A 9 17.40 -4.91 8.04
CA MET A 9 17.14 -3.47 7.94
C MET A 9 16.97 -3.04 6.49
N PHE A 10 16.00 -2.15 6.26
CA PHE A 10 15.68 -1.61 4.95
C PHE A 10 15.33 -0.13 5.05
N ASP A 11 15.86 0.67 4.13
CA ASP A 11 15.43 2.03 3.89
C ASP A 11 15.06 2.21 2.42
N CYS A 12 14.05 3.04 2.15
CA CYS A 12 13.77 3.49 0.79
C CYS A 12 12.88 4.74 0.80
N VAL A 13 13.00 5.54 -0.25
CA VAL A 13 12.10 6.67 -0.51
C VAL A 13 10.80 6.25 -1.21
N ILE A 14 10.72 4.99 -1.68
CA ILE A 14 9.63 4.44 -2.49
C ILE A 14 8.24 4.74 -1.91
N PRO A 15 7.91 4.43 -0.64
CA PRO A 15 6.56 4.64 -0.12
C PRO A 15 6.12 6.11 -0.20
N THR A 16 7.01 7.04 0.14
CA THR A 16 6.68 8.47 0.18
C THR A 16 6.74 9.11 -1.20
N ARG A 17 7.77 8.81 -2.02
CA ARG A 17 7.91 9.34 -3.38
C ARG A 17 6.75 8.91 -4.27
N ASN A 18 6.33 7.65 -4.16
CA ASN A 18 5.23 7.12 -4.96
C ASN A 18 3.87 7.64 -4.50
N ALA A 19 3.66 7.78 -3.19
CA ALA A 19 2.45 8.39 -2.63
C ALA A 19 2.20 9.80 -3.20
N ARG A 20 3.25 10.63 -3.26
CA ARG A 20 3.16 11.99 -3.81
C ARG A 20 2.84 12.01 -5.30
N ASN A 21 3.27 11.00 -6.03
CA ASN A 21 2.97 10.83 -7.47
C ASN A 21 1.69 10.03 -7.74
N GLY A 22 0.92 9.68 -6.70
CA GLY A 22 -0.35 8.99 -6.81
C GLY A 22 -0.27 7.48 -7.04
N MET A 23 0.89 6.84 -6.84
CA MET A 23 1.01 5.38 -6.80
C MET A 23 0.93 4.88 -5.36
N LEU A 24 -0.07 4.03 -5.09
CA LEU A 24 -0.43 3.58 -3.76
C LEU A 24 -0.36 2.06 -3.66
N PHE A 25 0.13 1.57 -2.53
CA PHE A 25 0.22 0.14 -2.25
C PHE A 25 -1.04 -0.33 -1.53
N THR A 26 -1.61 -1.47 -1.92
CA THR A 26 -2.78 -2.07 -1.28
C THR A 26 -2.56 -3.56 -1.08
N SER A 27 -3.39 -4.19 -0.26
CA SER A 27 -3.49 -5.64 -0.09
C SER A 27 -3.71 -6.37 -1.42
N LYS A 28 -4.42 -5.71 -2.36
CA LYS A 28 -4.70 -6.20 -3.71
C LYS A 28 -3.61 -5.78 -4.74
N GLY A 29 -2.46 -5.28 -4.31
CA GLY A 29 -1.37 -4.82 -5.18
C GLY A 29 -1.30 -3.29 -5.35
N ARG A 30 -0.58 -2.82 -6.37
CA ARG A 30 -0.38 -1.37 -6.60
C ARG A 30 -1.53 -0.78 -7.40
N ILE A 31 -1.88 0.47 -7.10
CA ILE A 31 -2.83 1.25 -7.89
C ILE A 31 -2.28 2.63 -8.23
N LEU A 32 -2.79 3.22 -9.30
CA LEU A 32 -2.57 4.62 -9.66
C LEU A 32 -3.86 5.40 -9.42
N ILE A 33 -3.91 6.20 -8.34
CA ILE A 33 -5.15 6.87 -7.91
C ILE A 33 -5.64 7.92 -8.93
N LYS A 34 -4.75 8.41 -9.80
CA LYS A 34 -5.08 9.31 -10.91
C LYS A 34 -5.98 8.67 -11.99
N ASN A 35 -6.05 7.34 -12.05
CA ASN A 35 -6.80 6.64 -13.10
C ASN A 35 -8.28 7.02 -13.09
N ALA A 36 -8.88 7.19 -14.27
CA ALA A 36 -10.27 7.63 -14.43
C ALA A 36 -11.29 6.68 -13.78
N ARG A 37 -10.98 5.38 -13.66
CA ARG A 37 -11.84 4.39 -12.99
C ARG A 37 -12.21 4.73 -11.54
N TYR A 38 -11.46 5.64 -10.91
CA TYR A 38 -11.67 6.03 -9.52
C TYR A 38 -12.49 7.31 -9.36
N ILE A 39 -12.97 7.96 -10.43
CA ILE A 39 -13.67 9.26 -10.35
C ILE A 39 -14.82 9.22 -9.32
N ASP A 40 -15.71 8.23 -9.44
CA ASP A 40 -16.89 8.07 -8.58
C ASP A 40 -16.76 6.89 -7.60
N ASP A 41 -15.52 6.45 -7.32
CA ASP A 41 -15.28 5.31 -6.42
C ASP A 41 -15.35 5.77 -4.95
N ASN A 42 -16.50 5.50 -4.33
CA ASN A 42 -16.76 5.78 -2.91
C ASN A 42 -16.10 4.78 -1.95
N SER A 43 -15.45 3.73 -2.46
CA SER A 43 -14.76 2.74 -1.65
C SER A 43 -13.51 3.33 -0.99
N PRO A 44 -13.07 2.80 0.16
CA PRO A 44 -11.78 3.14 0.73
C PRO A 44 -10.64 2.72 -0.19
N LEU A 45 -9.46 3.30 0.04
CA LEU A 45 -8.27 2.96 -0.74
C LEU A 45 -7.95 1.46 -0.67
N ASP A 46 -7.95 0.89 0.53
CA ASP A 46 -7.77 -0.53 0.81
C ASP A 46 -8.68 -0.97 1.96
N GLU A 47 -9.53 -1.97 1.72
CA GLU A 47 -10.48 -2.52 2.71
C GLU A 47 -9.77 -3.15 3.91
N ASN A 48 -8.55 -3.65 3.72
CA ASN A 48 -7.76 -4.28 4.77
C ASN A 48 -6.89 -3.28 5.55
N CYS A 49 -6.90 -1.99 5.18
CA CYS A 49 -6.07 -0.97 5.81
C CYS A 49 -6.88 -0.13 6.80
N GLN A 50 -6.32 0.05 7.99
CA GLN A 50 -6.96 0.76 9.10
C GLN A 50 -6.36 2.16 9.35
N CYS A 51 -5.57 2.69 8.40
CA CYS A 51 -4.99 4.03 8.54
C CYS A 51 -6.06 5.14 8.47
N TYR A 52 -5.70 6.33 8.95
CA TYR A 52 -6.55 7.52 8.88
C TYR A 52 -7.12 7.75 7.47
N THR A 53 -6.28 7.59 6.44
CA THR A 53 -6.70 7.79 5.05
C THR A 53 -7.81 6.82 4.63
N CYS A 54 -7.65 5.52 4.90
CA CYS A 54 -8.62 4.49 4.50
C CYS A 54 -9.93 4.56 5.29
N ARG A 55 -9.88 5.04 6.55
CA ARG A 55 -11.08 5.15 7.40
C ARG A 55 -11.95 6.36 7.07
N ASN A 56 -11.36 7.42 6.49
CA ASN A 56 -12.03 8.71 6.38
C ASN A 56 -12.25 9.19 4.94
N PHE A 57 -11.56 8.62 3.95
CA PHE A 57 -11.60 9.14 2.57
C PHE A 57 -11.79 8.04 1.54
N SER A 58 -12.57 8.34 0.50
CA SER A 58 -12.79 7.47 -0.65
C SER A 58 -11.69 7.62 -1.70
N ARG A 59 -11.57 6.63 -2.59
CA ARG A 59 -10.65 6.72 -3.75
C ARG A 59 -10.98 7.89 -4.67
N GLY A 60 -12.26 8.17 -4.90
CA GLY A 60 -12.71 9.32 -5.69
C GLY A 60 -12.30 10.65 -5.08
N TYR A 61 -12.43 10.79 -3.77
CA TYR A 61 -11.99 12.00 -3.09
C TYR A 61 -10.46 12.18 -3.14
N LEU A 62 -9.69 11.12 -2.89
CA LEU A 62 -8.23 11.17 -2.99
C LEU A 62 -7.76 11.50 -4.41
N ARG A 63 -8.43 10.94 -5.43
CA ARG A 63 -8.19 11.28 -6.83
C ARG A 63 -8.50 12.75 -7.09
N HIS A 64 -9.66 13.24 -6.66
CA HIS A 64 -10.06 14.62 -6.83
C HIS A 64 -8.99 15.58 -6.27
N LEU A 65 -8.55 15.36 -5.02
CA LEU A 65 -7.49 16.15 -4.41
C LEU A 65 -6.18 16.09 -5.20
N LEU A 66 -5.79 14.91 -5.71
CA LEU A 66 -4.56 14.77 -6.50
C LEU A 66 -4.63 15.57 -7.81
N ILE A 67 -5.75 15.49 -8.52
CA ILE A 67 -5.95 16.21 -9.80
C ILE A 67 -6.08 17.72 -9.57
N ALA A 68 -6.66 18.14 -8.45
CA ALA A 68 -6.71 19.54 -8.02
C ALA A 68 -5.36 20.08 -7.54
N ASN A 69 -4.30 19.25 -7.50
CA ASN A 69 -2.98 19.60 -6.97
C ASN A 69 -2.99 20.09 -5.51
N GLU A 70 -3.92 19.57 -4.70
CA GLU A 70 -4.04 19.91 -3.29
C GLU A 70 -2.98 19.19 -2.44
N ILE A 71 -2.31 19.92 -1.55
CA ILE A 71 -1.25 19.37 -0.67
C ILE A 71 -1.76 18.30 0.29
N LEU A 72 -3.07 18.25 0.51
CA LEU A 72 -3.69 17.21 1.33
C LEU A 72 -3.55 15.82 0.70
N SER A 73 -3.60 15.71 -0.64
CA SER A 73 -3.45 14.44 -1.35
C SER A 73 -2.12 13.74 -1.05
N PRO A 74 -0.93 14.36 -1.27
CA PRO A 74 0.34 13.73 -0.95
C PRO A 74 0.50 13.38 0.53
N ARG A 75 -0.11 14.16 1.45
CA ARG A 75 -0.09 13.84 2.89
C ARG A 75 -0.87 12.56 3.20
N LEU A 76 -2.13 12.49 2.77
CA LEU A 76 -3.00 11.32 2.99
C LEU A 76 -2.45 10.06 2.32
N ASN A 77 -1.96 10.20 1.09
CA ASN A 77 -1.33 9.11 0.35
C ASN A 77 -0.06 8.60 1.05
N THR A 78 0.74 9.50 1.63
CA THR A 78 1.97 9.15 2.34
C THR A 78 1.65 8.39 3.64
N ILE A 79 0.66 8.85 4.42
CA ILE A 79 0.18 8.14 5.62
C ILE A 79 -0.20 6.70 5.28
N HIS A 80 -0.96 6.52 4.19
CA HIS A 80 -1.37 5.19 3.76
C HIS A 80 -0.20 4.31 3.36
N ASN A 81 0.67 4.79 2.46
CA ASN A 81 1.80 3.98 1.97
C ASN A 81 2.78 3.61 3.09
N LEU A 82 3.03 4.51 4.04
CA LEU A 82 3.87 4.20 5.19
C LEU A 82 3.20 3.16 6.10
N THR A 83 1.91 3.32 6.37
CA THR A 83 1.15 2.33 7.17
C THR A 83 1.21 0.96 6.53
N TYR A 84 1.02 0.88 5.21
CA TYR A 84 1.16 -0.38 4.47
C TYR A 84 2.52 -1.04 4.66
N TYR A 85 3.61 -0.27 4.57
CA TYR A 85 4.97 -0.80 4.78
C TYR A 85 5.16 -1.30 6.21
N PHE A 86 4.70 -0.56 7.21
CA PHE A 86 4.80 -0.99 8.60
C PHE A 86 3.99 -2.25 8.88
N THR A 87 2.75 -2.32 8.37
CA THR A 87 1.92 -3.54 8.48
C THR A 87 2.60 -4.72 7.80
N LEU A 88 3.17 -4.55 6.61
CA LEU A 88 3.90 -5.62 5.92
C LEU A 88 5.07 -6.14 6.76
N ILE A 89 5.86 -5.25 7.35
CA ILE A 89 6.99 -5.66 8.20
C ILE A 89 6.50 -6.35 9.47
N ASP A 90 5.40 -5.89 10.07
CA ASP A 90 4.79 -6.54 11.23
C ASP A 90 4.28 -7.95 10.91
N GLU A 91 3.57 -8.13 9.79
CA GLU A 91 3.13 -9.44 9.30
C GLU A 91 4.31 -10.39 9.07
N ILE A 92 5.41 -9.89 8.49
CA ILE A 92 6.62 -10.68 8.26
C ILE A 92 7.25 -11.11 9.59
N ARG A 93 7.36 -10.20 10.57
CA ARG A 93 7.92 -10.53 11.90
C ARG A 93 7.08 -11.60 12.59
N ASN A 94 5.76 -11.44 12.60
CA ASN A 94 4.83 -12.44 13.15
C ASN A 94 4.95 -13.80 12.44
N ALA A 95 5.19 -13.81 11.12
CA ALA A 95 5.39 -15.04 10.37
C ALA A 95 6.73 -15.73 10.70
N ILE A 96 7.79 -14.95 10.95
CA ILE A 96 9.10 -15.48 11.38
C ILE A 96 9.00 -16.06 12.79
N GLU A 97 8.41 -15.32 13.75
CA GLU A 97 8.23 -15.80 15.13
C GLU A 97 7.36 -17.06 15.21
N GLY A 98 6.43 -17.23 14.26
CA GLY A 98 5.56 -18.39 14.17
C GLY A 98 6.05 -19.50 13.25
N ASP A 99 7.33 -19.52 12.82
CA ASP A 99 7.91 -20.52 11.90
C ASP A 99 7.12 -20.73 10.59
N ARG A 100 6.45 -19.67 10.10
CA ARG A 100 5.59 -19.68 8.90
C ARG A 100 6.00 -18.66 7.84
N PHE A 101 7.26 -18.24 7.85
CA PHE A 101 7.77 -17.25 6.91
C PHE A 101 7.66 -17.72 5.44
N GLU A 102 7.93 -19.00 5.15
CA GLU A 102 7.84 -19.52 3.78
C GLU A 102 6.39 -19.51 3.26
N GLU A 103 5.42 -19.92 4.09
CA GLU A 103 3.99 -19.85 3.78
C GLU A 103 3.58 -18.39 3.51
N PHE A 104 3.99 -17.47 4.37
CA PHE A 104 3.74 -16.04 4.21
C PHE A 104 4.30 -15.52 2.88
N SER A 105 5.57 -15.84 2.58
CA SER A 105 6.25 -15.42 1.34
C SER A 105 5.52 -15.94 0.11
N ASN A 106 5.19 -17.23 0.07
CA ASN A 106 4.46 -17.85 -1.03
C ASN A 106 3.09 -17.19 -1.24
N LYS A 107 2.34 -16.97 -0.16
CA LYS A 107 1.06 -16.26 -0.21
C LYS A 107 1.21 -14.82 -0.73
N PHE A 108 2.22 -14.10 -0.23
CA PHE A 108 2.51 -12.72 -0.61
C PHE A 108 2.79 -12.58 -2.11
N TYR A 109 3.62 -13.47 -2.68
CA TYR A 109 3.95 -13.44 -4.11
C TYR A 109 2.80 -13.93 -4.99
N ASN A 110 2.08 -14.98 -4.58
CA ASN A 110 0.93 -15.51 -5.32
C ASN A 110 -0.16 -14.44 -5.52
N LEU A 111 -0.48 -13.66 -4.48
CA LEU A 111 -1.45 -12.57 -4.57
C LEU A 111 -1.06 -11.45 -5.55
N ARG A 112 0.24 -11.29 -5.85
CA ARG A 112 0.76 -10.25 -6.74
C ARG A 112 0.96 -10.72 -8.18
N ASN A 113 1.28 -12.00 -8.37
CA ASN A 113 1.46 -12.60 -9.69
C ASN A 113 0.12 -12.81 -10.43
N GLN A 114 -0.99 -12.96 -9.70
CA GLN A 114 -2.35 -13.12 -10.26
C GLN A 114 -2.91 -11.89 -11.00
N LYS A 115 -2.18 -10.76 -11.08
CA LYS A 115 -2.64 -9.51 -11.72
C LYS A 115 -1.85 -9.12 -12.97
N SER A 116 -1.34 -10.11 -13.68
CA SER A 116 -0.58 -9.95 -14.94
C SER A 116 -1.43 -10.22 -16.19
N GLU A 117 -2.75 -10.08 -16.09
CA GLU A 117 -3.72 -10.15 -17.21
C GLU A 117 -4.64 -8.92 -17.19
#